data_AF-A0A7K0WB73-F1
#
_entry.id   AF-A0A7K0WB73-F1
#
_cell.length_a   1.000
_cell.length_b   1.000
_cell.length_c   1.000
_cell.angle_alpha   90.00
_cell.angle_beta   90.00
_cell.angle_gamma   90.00
#
_symmetry.space_group_name_H-M   'P 1'
#
loop_
_entity.id
_entity.type
_entity.pdbx_description
1 polymer ?
#
loop_
_entity_poly.entity_id
_entity_poly.type
_entity_poly.pdbx_seq_one_letter_code
_entity_poly.pdbx_strand_id
1 'polypeptide(L)'
;MNLEQIWSALRKVEKAEDLATWRVGDVYLWQVIRERMFTHIAEQTGLYLAVPEKPEIKPAKQASLQAAEIAVMPFVRRDAQGRDPFTEPFVRAADSVLVFGIGSEDEGTGKPQYEQLDAMLLAQYRTRAKLKVVFWQAKKHKQKWARVIASLESDLSVNLDKYRKFPRWLLVDFVARRIGWTKLFKLAETELLLIANAWQLWMVAGAKAAGVRVVEIQHGLISAYHSRLSWSDFKGDSAASGAYLAHEFWQWGDFWGFASDIPASVELHTIGAPEAITAAIARDTKKKQQLLVIGQPQVSQSLIEFARFIAAKYSKLPVVLKPHPQENLEQIEAAIDALGARPANLTVSAVDANTIELIEESEYVIGVYSTAMFEAVALGCKVGVLKLAGYNHIEPLIHSGAIQEINRVADIEKFFVTAKQNRNSASYFAKQVPARILLDGALARIEDQ
;
A
#
# COMPACT_ATOMS: atom_id res chain seq x y z
N MET A 1 2.18 22.17 -0.94
CA MET A 1 0.91 21.45 -0.82
C MET A 1 1.13 20.28 0.14
N ASN A 2 0.17 19.94 1.01
CA ASN A 2 0.26 18.75 1.86
C ASN A 2 -0.79 17.69 1.47
N LEU A 3 -0.69 16.51 2.08
CA LEU A 3 -1.59 15.37 1.84
C LEU A 3 -3.06 15.74 2.04
N GLU A 4 -3.38 16.43 3.13
CA GLU A 4 -4.74 16.81 3.50
C GLU A 4 -5.37 17.74 2.46
N GLN A 5 -4.60 18.72 1.95
CA GLN A 5 -5.06 19.63 0.91
C GLN A 5 -5.39 18.88 -0.39
N ILE A 6 -4.51 17.97 -0.84
CA ILE A 6 -4.74 17.15 -2.03
C ILE A 6 -5.98 16.28 -1.83
N TRP A 7 -6.05 15.59 -0.69
CA TRP A 7 -7.17 14.71 -0.37
C TRP A 7 -8.50 15.47 -0.32
N SER A 8 -8.53 16.61 0.36
CA SER A 8 -9.71 17.47 0.48
C SER A 8 -10.21 17.95 -0.89
N ALA A 9 -9.31 18.35 -1.80
CA ALA A 9 -9.69 18.72 -3.17
C ALA A 9 -10.26 17.54 -3.97
N LEU A 10 -9.67 16.35 -3.85
CA LEU A 10 -10.23 15.13 -4.45
C LEU A 10 -11.63 14.83 -3.90
N ARG A 11 -11.80 14.82 -2.57
CA ARG A 11 -13.10 14.52 -1.93
C ARG A 11 -14.16 15.55 -2.30
N LYS A 12 -13.77 16.83 -2.40
CA LYS A 12 -14.65 17.92 -2.84
C LYS A 12 -15.21 17.67 -4.24
N VAL A 13 -14.35 17.38 -5.22
CA VAL A 13 -14.80 17.12 -6.59
C VAL A 13 -15.55 15.79 -6.73
N GLU A 14 -15.15 14.77 -5.96
CA GLU A 14 -15.84 13.48 -5.87
C GLU A 14 -17.30 13.65 -5.46
N LYS A 15 -17.55 14.44 -4.42
CA LYS A 15 -18.90 14.73 -3.94
C LYS A 15 -19.68 15.63 -4.91
N ALA A 16 -19.04 16.67 -5.44
CA ALA A 16 -19.70 17.62 -6.34
C ALA A 16 -20.19 16.98 -7.65
N GLU A 17 -19.45 15.99 -8.16
CA GLU A 17 -19.72 15.34 -9.44
C GLU A 17 -20.23 13.89 -9.29
N ASP A 18 -20.50 13.42 -8.07
CA ASP A 18 -20.93 12.04 -7.77
C ASP A 18 -20.03 11.01 -8.46
N LEU A 19 -18.72 11.14 -8.24
CA LEU A 19 -17.72 10.38 -8.98
C LEU A 19 -17.63 8.92 -8.52
N ALA A 20 -17.85 8.66 -7.24
CA ALA A 20 -17.74 7.31 -6.67
C ALA A 20 -18.70 6.32 -7.35
N THR A 21 -19.89 6.77 -7.75
CA THR A 21 -20.90 5.96 -8.45
C THR A 21 -20.92 6.19 -9.97
N TRP A 22 -20.04 7.07 -10.48
CA TRP A 22 -20.07 7.47 -11.89
C TRP A 22 -19.69 6.32 -12.83
N ARG A 23 -20.72 5.78 -13.47
CA ARG A 23 -20.63 4.69 -14.44
C ARG A 23 -20.59 5.18 -15.88
N VAL A 24 -19.70 4.60 -16.68
CA VAL A 24 -19.62 4.75 -18.15
C VAL A 24 -19.73 3.35 -18.75
N GLY A 25 -20.89 3.02 -19.31
CA GLY A 25 -21.20 1.65 -19.72
C GLY A 25 -21.29 0.72 -18.50
N ASP A 26 -20.33 -0.18 -18.35
CA ASP A 26 -20.23 -1.10 -17.21
C ASP A 26 -18.98 -0.88 -16.33
N VAL A 27 -18.38 0.32 -16.44
CA VAL A 27 -17.18 0.71 -15.70
C VAL A 27 -17.45 1.91 -14.79
N TYR A 28 -17.13 1.82 -13.50
CA TYR A 28 -17.06 2.93 -12.56
C TYR A 28 -15.76 3.71 -12.79
N LEU A 29 -15.77 4.63 -13.77
CA LEU A 29 -14.56 5.22 -14.33
C LEU A 29 -13.67 5.88 -13.26
N TRP A 30 -14.26 6.61 -12.33
CA TRP A 30 -13.50 7.31 -11.31
C TRP A 30 -12.73 6.33 -10.40
N GLN A 31 -13.37 5.24 -9.96
CA GLN A 31 -12.71 4.23 -9.15
C GLN A 31 -11.48 3.61 -9.85
N VAL A 32 -11.48 3.58 -11.19
CA VAL A 32 -10.34 3.08 -11.97
C VAL A 32 -9.17 4.07 -12.07
N ILE A 33 -9.43 5.38 -12.09
CA ILE A 33 -8.40 6.40 -12.31
C ILE A 33 -7.99 7.17 -11.06
N ARG A 34 -8.77 7.10 -9.97
CA ARG A 34 -8.60 7.90 -8.74
C ARG A 34 -7.18 7.86 -8.20
N GLU A 35 -6.64 6.67 -7.98
CA GLU A 35 -5.29 6.48 -7.43
C GLU A 35 -4.23 7.04 -8.38
N ARG A 36 -4.33 6.78 -9.69
CA ARG A 36 -3.45 7.39 -10.70
C ARG A 36 -3.53 8.92 -10.74
N MET A 37 -4.71 9.50 -10.55
CA MET A 37 -4.89 10.96 -10.48
C MET A 37 -4.23 11.53 -9.22
N PHE A 38 -4.51 10.92 -8.07
CA PHE A 38 -3.92 11.28 -6.79
C PHE A 38 -2.39 11.23 -6.83
N THR A 39 -1.81 10.12 -7.30
CA THR A 39 -0.35 9.95 -7.39
C THR A 39 0.27 11.00 -8.29
N HIS A 40 -0.31 11.30 -9.47
CA HIS A 40 0.24 12.31 -10.35
C HIS A 40 0.21 13.72 -9.75
N ILE A 41 -0.85 14.07 -9.03
CA ILE A 41 -0.96 15.34 -8.29
C ILE A 41 0.06 15.39 -7.15
N ALA A 42 0.21 14.29 -6.40
CA ALA A 42 1.19 14.18 -5.32
C ALA A 42 2.64 14.32 -5.84
N GLU A 43 2.95 13.78 -7.02
CA GLU A 43 4.25 13.96 -7.69
C GLU A 43 4.48 15.43 -8.10
N GLN A 44 3.51 16.07 -8.77
CA GLN A 44 3.65 17.46 -9.22
C GLN A 44 3.77 18.47 -8.08
N THR A 45 3.20 18.15 -6.93
CA THR A 45 3.26 19.03 -5.76
C THR A 45 4.49 18.78 -4.88
N GLY A 46 5.35 17.82 -5.26
CA GLY A 46 6.53 17.42 -4.51
C GLY A 46 6.22 16.60 -3.25
N LEU A 47 4.96 16.20 -3.04
CA LEU A 47 4.58 15.33 -1.92
C LEU A 47 5.17 13.93 -2.11
N TYR A 48 5.13 13.39 -3.33
CA TYR A 48 5.71 12.10 -3.70
C TYR A 48 6.86 12.27 -4.68
N LEU A 49 7.86 11.39 -4.59
CA LEU A 49 8.85 11.23 -5.64
C LEU A 49 8.20 10.63 -6.88
N ALA A 50 8.68 11.03 -8.07
CA ALA A 50 8.21 10.47 -9.32
C ALA A 50 8.43 8.95 -9.35
N VAL A 51 7.39 8.20 -9.72
CA VAL A 51 7.52 6.76 -9.92
C VAL A 51 8.41 6.51 -11.14
N PRO A 52 9.49 5.72 -11.03
CA PRO A 52 10.33 5.38 -12.17
C PRO A 52 9.51 4.75 -13.30
N GLU A 53 9.86 5.04 -14.56
CA GLU A 53 9.23 4.35 -15.68
C GLU A 53 9.49 2.86 -15.60
N LYS A 54 8.43 2.06 -15.76
CA LYS A 54 8.57 0.60 -15.81
C LYS A 54 9.23 0.21 -17.13
N PRO A 55 10.14 -0.78 -17.12
CA PRO A 55 10.73 -1.28 -18.34
C PRO A 55 9.66 -1.86 -19.28
N GLU A 56 9.95 -1.87 -20.58
CA GLU A 56 9.06 -2.44 -21.58
C GLU A 56 8.91 -3.95 -21.37
N ILE A 57 7.67 -4.44 -21.39
CA ILE A 57 7.36 -5.86 -21.26
C ILE A 57 7.68 -6.54 -22.59
N LYS A 58 8.79 -7.28 -22.64
CA LYS A 58 9.16 -8.09 -23.81
C LYS A 58 8.32 -9.37 -23.85
N PRO A 59 7.58 -9.66 -24.94
CA PRO A 59 6.78 -10.88 -25.03
C PRO A 59 7.61 -12.14 -24.76
N ALA A 60 7.16 -12.97 -23.83
CA ALA A 60 7.78 -14.25 -23.49
C ALA A 60 6.77 -15.40 -23.54
N LYS A 61 7.25 -16.61 -23.87
CA LYS A 61 6.42 -17.82 -23.82
C LYS A 61 5.95 -18.02 -22.38
N GLN A 62 4.63 -18.11 -22.20
CA GLN A 62 4.03 -18.31 -20.89
C GLN A 62 4.13 -19.77 -20.45
N ALA A 63 4.28 -19.96 -19.15
CA ALA A 63 4.06 -21.25 -18.52
C ALA A 63 2.61 -21.70 -18.74
N SER A 64 2.39 -23.02 -18.81
CA SER A 64 1.04 -23.56 -18.88
C SER A 64 0.29 -23.20 -17.60
N LEU A 65 -0.94 -22.72 -17.77
CA LEU A 65 -1.86 -22.48 -16.66
C LEU A 65 -2.33 -23.84 -16.14
N GLN A 66 -2.10 -24.10 -14.85
CA GLN A 66 -2.61 -25.28 -14.17
C GLN A 66 -3.95 -24.96 -13.54
N ALA A 67 -4.89 -25.91 -13.58
CA ALA A 67 -6.14 -25.81 -12.85
C ALA A 67 -5.85 -25.91 -11.34
N ALA A 68 -6.37 -24.97 -10.57
CA ALA A 68 -6.25 -24.92 -9.12
C ALA A 68 -7.38 -24.09 -8.53
N GLU A 69 -8.03 -24.66 -7.52
CA GLU A 69 -9.09 -24.02 -6.73
C GLU A 69 -8.59 -22.73 -6.06
N ILE A 70 -7.34 -22.72 -5.59
CA ILE A 70 -6.70 -21.56 -4.98
C ILE A 70 -5.68 -20.96 -5.96
N ALA A 71 -5.75 -19.64 -6.15
CA ALA A 71 -4.72 -18.86 -6.80
C ALA A 71 -4.11 -17.81 -5.86
N VAL A 72 -2.81 -17.56 -6.01
CA VAL A 72 -2.06 -16.56 -5.25
C VAL A 72 -1.38 -15.59 -6.19
N MET A 73 -1.68 -14.31 -6.04
CA MET A 73 -0.86 -13.21 -6.57
C MET A 73 0.09 -12.73 -5.46
N PRO A 74 1.41 -13.00 -5.58
CA PRO A 74 2.37 -12.66 -4.55
C PRO A 74 2.58 -11.15 -4.43
N PHE A 75 3.16 -10.74 -3.30
CA PHE A 75 3.65 -9.37 -3.13
C PHE A 75 4.79 -9.13 -4.12
N VAL A 76 4.93 -7.92 -4.66
CA VAL A 76 5.96 -7.66 -5.68
C VAL A 76 7.39 -7.62 -5.13
N ARG A 77 7.55 -7.31 -3.84
CA ARG A 77 8.88 -7.23 -3.21
C ARG A 77 9.18 -8.52 -2.46
N ARG A 78 10.47 -8.81 -2.31
CA ARG A 78 10.98 -9.92 -1.50
C ARG A 78 11.67 -9.39 -0.25
N ASP A 79 11.71 -10.22 0.79
CA ASP A 79 12.58 -9.98 1.94
C ASP A 79 14.06 -10.20 1.57
N ALA A 80 14.96 -9.98 2.53
CA ALA A 80 16.40 -10.15 2.32
C ALA A 80 16.82 -11.60 1.97
N GLN A 81 15.93 -12.58 2.14
CA GLN A 81 16.12 -13.99 1.78
C GLN A 81 15.45 -14.35 0.45
N GLY A 82 14.89 -13.38 -0.28
CA GLY A 82 14.22 -13.64 -1.56
C GLY A 82 12.81 -14.23 -1.41
N ARG A 83 12.19 -14.10 -0.22
CA ARG A 83 10.87 -14.67 0.09
C ARG A 83 9.74 -13.64 0.02
N ASP A 84 8.52 -14.10 -0.25
CA ASP A 84 7.32 -13.26 -0.13
C ASP A 84 6.85 -13.28 1.33
N PRO A 85 6.95 -12.16 2.07
CA PRO A 85 6.66 -12.14 3.50
C PRO A 85 5.17 -12.26 3.84
N PHE A 86 4.27 -12.12 2.85
CA PHE A 86 2.83 -12.02 3.10
C PHE A 86 2.05 -13.19 2.51
N THR A 87 2.39 -13.68 1.31
CA THR A 87 1.61 -14.75 0.66
C THR A 87 2.25 -16.14 0.76
N GLU A 88 3.55 -16.24 1.00
CA GLU A 88 4.24 -17.53 1.07
C GLU A 88 3.67 -18.50 2.12
N PRO A 89 3.25 -18.06 3.33
CA PRO A 89 2.61 -18.96 4.29
C PRO A 89 1.35 -19.66 3.74
N PHE A 90 0.59 -18.98 2.89
CA PHE A 90 -0.61 -19.55 2.24
C PHE A 90 -0.25 -20.50 1.12
N VAL A 91 0.80 -20.18 0.33
CA VAL A 91 1.32 -21.09 -0.70
C VAL A 91 1.78 -22.41 -0.08
N ARG A 92 2.45 -22.37 1.08
CA ARG A 92 2.92 -23.56 1.80
C ARG A 92 1.79 -24.37 2.45
N ALA A 93 0.70 -23.72 2.82
CA ALA A 93 -0.43 -24.35 3.50
C ALA A 93 -1.44 -25.00 2.54
N ALA A 94 -1.47 -24.57 1.28
CA ALA A 94 -2.37 -25.09 0.25
C ALA A 94 -1.85 -26.42 -0.33
N ASP A 95 -2.75 -27.37 -0.56
CA ASP A 95 -2.42 -28.68 -1.14
C ASP A 95 -2.17 -28.58 -2.66
N SER A 96 -2.93 -27.72 -3.35
CA SER A 96 -2.77 -27.36 -4.76
C SER A 96 -3.04 -25.87 -4.94
N VAL A 97 -2.09 -25.14 -5.55
CA VAL A 97 -2.18 -23.68 -5.70
C VAL A 97 -1.56 -23.19 -6.99
N LEU A 98 -2.28 -22.32 -7.70
CA LEU A 98 -1.76 -21.56 -8.82
C LEU A 98 -1.05 -20.30 -8.31
N VAL A 99 0.27 -20.26 -8.40
CA VAL A 99 1.06 -19.07 -8.02
C VAL A 99 1.46 -18.28 -9.26
N PHE A 100 1.00 -17.04 -9.36
CA PHE A 100 1.46 -16.12 -10.40
C PHE A 100 2.88 -15.63 -10.12
N GLY A 101 3.66 -15.37 -11.17
CA GLY A 101 4.89 -14.60 -11.09
C GLY A 101 4.60 -13.11 -11.22
N ILE A 102 5.35 -12.26 -10.53
CA ILE A 102 5.26 -10.80 -10.66
C ILE A 102 6.65 -10.14 -10.52
N GLY A 103 6.90 -9.14 -11.35
CA GLY A 103 8.17 -8.40 -11.33
C GLY A 103 9.39 -9.25 -11.70
N SER A 104 10.57 -8.62 -11.59
CA SER A 104 11.85 -9.24 -11.98
C SER A 104 12.24 -10.44 -11.12
N GLU A 105 11.78 -10.48 -9.87
CA GLU A 105 12.12 -11.54 -8.89
C GLU A 105 11.55 -12.91 -9.28
N ASP A 106 10.43 -12.96 -10.01
CA ASP A 106 9.83 -14.22 -10.46
C ASP A 106 10.18 -14.56 -11.92
N GLU A 107 10.97 -13.75 -12.63
CA GLU A 107 11.33 -14.03 -14.02
C GLU A 107 12.09 -15.36 -14.13
N GLY A 108 11.70 -16.20 -15.10
CA GLY A 108 12.33 -17.51 -15.30
C GLY A 108 11.98 -18.60 -14.27
N THR A 109 11.17 -18.30 -13.25
CA THR A 109 10.75 -19.31 -12.23
C THR A 109 9.78 -20.38 -12.74
N GLY A 110 9.32 -20.27 -13.99
CA GLY A 110 8.32 -21.18 -14.55
C GLY A 110 6.88 -20.89 -14.10
N LYS A 111 6.66 -19.86 -13.28
CA LYS A 111 5.32 -19.38 -12.92
C LYS A 111 4.68 -18.59 -14.08
N PRO A 112 3.35 -18.63 -14.26
CA PRO A 112 2.67 -17.75 -15.21
C PRO A 112 2.87 -16.28 -14.83
N GLN A 113 3.48 -15.50 -15.71
CA GLN A 113 3.95 -14.15 -15.41
C GLN A 113 2.84 -13.11 -15.58
N TYR A 114 2.50 -12.37 -14.52
CA TYR A 114 1.39 -11.43 -14.51
C TYR A 114 1.52 -10.38 -15.62
N GLU A 115 2.66 -9.71 -15.74
CA GLU A 115 2.90 -8.63 -16.70
C GLU A 115 2.69 -9.13 -18.14
N GLN A 116 3.14 -10.35 -18.43
CA GLN A 116 3.04 -10.97 -19.73
C GLN A 116 1.61 -11.41 -20.05
N LEU A 117 0.95 -12.07 -19.09
CA LEU A 117 -0.46 -12.45 -19.20
C LEU A 117 -1.33 -11.22 -19.41
N ASP A 118 -1.14 -10.17 -18.60
CA ASP A 118 -1.93 -8.93 -18.69
C ASP A 118 -1.75 -8.25 -20.06
N ALA A 119 -0.52 -8.16 -20.57
CA ALA A 119 -0.24 -7.63 -21.90
C ALA A 119 -0.88 -8.47 -23.02
N MET A 120 -0.76 -9.80 -22.93
CA MET A 120 -1.38 -10.74 -23.87
C MET A 120 -2.90 -10.61 -23.89
N LEU A 121 -3.54 -10.60 -22.71
CA LEU A 121 -4.98 -10.46 -22.55
C LEU A 121 -5.46 -9.10 -23.05
N LEU A 122 -4.73 -8.02 -22.75
CA LEU A 122 -5.02 -6.70 -23.33
C LEU A 122 -5.04 -6.80 -24.86
N ALA A 123 -3.98 -7.32 -25.48
CA ALA A 123 -3.85 -7.41 -26.93
C ALA A 123 -4.98 -8.24 -27.55
N GLN A 124 -5.27 -9.41 -26.97
CA GLN A 124 -6.27 -10.36 -27.46
C GLN A 124 -7.69 -9.77 -27.44
N TYR A 125 -8.07 -9.04 -26.37
CA TYR A 125 -9.44 -8.56 -26.19
C TYR A 125 -9.64 -7.09 -26.56
N ARG A 126 -8.58 -6.36 -26.96
CA ARG A 126 -8.63 -4.92 -27.26
C ARG A 126 -9.69 -4.56 -28.29
N THR A 127 -9.78 -5.29 -29.40
CA THR A 127 -10.73 -4.98 -30.50
C THR A 127 -12.17 -5.13 -30.04
N ARG A 128 -12.47 -6.20 -29.28
CA ARG A 128 -13.80 -6.41 -28.68
C ARG A 128 -14.15 -5.31 -27.69
N ALA A 129 -13.19 -4.91 -26.85
CA ALA A 129 -13.38 -3.80 -25.91
C ALA A 129 -13.61 -2.46 -26.61
N LYS A 130 -12.88 -2.15 -27.70
CA LYS A 130 -13.11 -0.94 -28.52
C LYS A 130 -14.54 -0.88 -29.06
N LEU A 131 -15.04 -2.00 -29.59
CA LEU A 131 -16.41 -2.10 -30.10
C LEU A 131 -17.46 -1.90 -29.00
N LYS A 132 -17.21 -2.38 -27.78
CA LYS A 132 -18.12 -2.10 -26.64
C LYS A 132 -18.08 -0.62 -26.24
N VAL A 133 -16.88 -0.08 -26.03
CA VAL A 133 -16.66 1.27 -25.48
C VAL A 133 -17.12 2.36 -26.44
N VAL A 134 -17.12 2.12 -27.76
CA VAL A 134 -17.53 3.15 -28.73
C VAL A 134 -18.96 3.65 -28.46
N PHE A 135 -19.86 2.74 -28.07
CA PHE A 135 -21.27 3.02 -27.78
C PHE A 135 -21.52 3.64 -26.40
N TRP A 136 -20.52 3.65 -25.52
CA TRP A 136 -20.64 4.22 -24.16
C TRP A 136 -20.28 5.70 -24.10
N GLN A 137 -19.83 6.26 -25.22
CA GLN A 137 -19.40 7.64 -25.27
C GLN A 137 -20.59 8.58 -25.40
N ALA A 138 -20.83 9.38 -24.38
CA ALA A 138 -21.81 10.44 -24.39
C ALA A 138 -21.16 11.80 -24.11
N LYS A 139 -21.74 12.88 -24.67
CA LYS A 139 -21.28 14.26 -24.45
C LYS A 139 -21.24 14.61 -22.95
N LYS A 140 -22.21 14.12 -22.18
CA LYS A 140 -22.29 14.29 -20.71
C LYS A 140 -21.05 13.79 -19.97
N HIS A 141 -20.43 12.68 -20.40
CA HIS A 141 -19.24 12.14 -19.75
C HIS A 141 -18.01 13.00 -20.00
N LYS A 142 -17.86 13.53 -21.22
CA LYS A 142 -16.78 14.46 -21.56
C LYS A 142 -16.91 15.77 -20.80
N GLN A 143 -18.14 16.29 -20.67
CA GLN A 143 -18.41 17.51 -19.90
C GLN A 143 -18.15 17.34 -18.41
N LYS A 144 -18.64 16.23 -17.80
CA LYS A 144 -18.34 15.90 -16.41
C LYS A 144 -16.84 15.80 -16.17
N TRP A 145 -16.12 15.07 -17.02
CA TRP A 145 -14.66 14.97 -16.94
C TRP A 145 -13.95 16.32 -17.02
N ALA A 146 -14.37 17.20 -17.94
CA ALA A 146 -13.78 18.53 -18.06
C ALA A 146 -13.98 19.37 -16.78
N ARG A 147 -15.15 19.27 -16.13
CA ARG A 147 -15.38 19.93 -14.83
C ARG A 147 -14.51 19.35 -13.72
N VAL A 148 -14.33 18.03 -13.69
CA VAL A 148 -13.43 17.38 -12.71
C VAL A 148 -12.01 17.90 -12.86
N ILE A 149 -11.48 17.90 -14.08
CA ILE A 149 -10.12 18.39 -14.35
C ILE A 149 -9.99 19.87 -13.98
N ALA A 150 -10.92 20.71 -14.44
CA ALA A 150 -10.90 22.14 -14.13
C ALA A 150 -10.96 22.44 -12.63
N SER A 151 -11.78 21.68 -11.87
CA SER A 151 -11.86 21.83 -10.41
C SER A 151 -10.53 21.49 -9.74
N LEU A 152 -9.89 20.38 -10.14
CA LEU A 152 -8.61 19.96 -9.57
C LEU A 152 -7.47 20.90 -9.94
N GLU A 153 -7.38 21.34 -11.20
CA GLU A 153 -6.39 22.33 -11.66
C GLU A 153 -6.55 23.65 -10.87
N SER A 154 -7.79 24.12 -10.69
CA SER A 154 -8.08 25.35 -9.94
C SER A 154 -7.79 25.22 -8.44
N ASP A 155 -8.26 24.15 -7.80
CA ASP A 155 -8.16 23.99 -6.34
C ASP A 155 -6.72 23.71 -5.89
N LEU A 156 -5.91 23.05 -6.72
CA LEU A 156 -4.56 22.62 -6.35
C LEU A 156 -3.45 23.37 -7.09
N SER A 157 -3.78 24.26 -8.03
CA SER A 157 -2.81 24.98 -8.85
C SER A 157 -1.81 24.04 -9.56
N VAL A 158 -2.32 22.92 -10.09
CA VAL A 158 -1.55 21.87 -10.78
C VAL A 158 -1.87 21.83 -12.27
N ASN A 159 -1.00 21.19 -13.07
CA ASN A 159 -1.22 21.02 -14.50
C ASN A 159 -1.64 19.58 -14.83
N LEU A 160 -2.89 19.39 -15.27
CA LEU A 160 -3.43 18.08 -15.65
C LEU A 160 -3.60 17.90 -17.17
N ASP A 161 -2.76 18.56 -17.98
CA ASP A 161 -2.75 18.48 -19.45
C ASP A 161 -2.82 17.03 -19.96
N LYS A 162 -2.03 16.14 -19.34
CA LYS A 162 -1.98 14.69 -19.64
C LYS A 162 -3.34 14.00 -19.52
N TYR A 163 -4.22 14.51 -18.66
CA TYR A 163 -5.54 13.97 -18.35
C TYR A 163 -6.70 14.81 -18.88
N ARG A 164 -6.45 15.95 -19.56
CA ARG A 164 -7.52 16.86 -20.02
C ARG A 164 -8.51 16.20 -20.98
N LYS A 165 -8.04 15.27 -21.82
CA LYS A 165 -8.90 14.49 -22.71
C LYS A 165 -9.60 13.36 -21.95
N PHE A 166 -10.90 13.19 -22.19
CA PHE A 166 -11.69 12.09 -21.61
C PHE A 166 -11.01 10.73 -21.87
N PRO A 167 -10.75 9.91 -20.83
CA PRO A 167 -9.83 8.76 -20.90
C PRO A 167 -10.51 7.52 -21.52
N ARG A 168 -10.89 7.58 -22.80
CA ARG A 168 -11.46 6.44 -23.55
C ARG A 168 -10.53 5.23 -23.55
N TRP A 169 -9.23 5.47 -23.62
CA TRP A 169 -8.21 4.41 -23.62
C TRP A 169 -8.32 3.57 -22.35
N LEU A 170 -8.57 4.19 -21.19
CA LEU A 170 -8.67 3.50 -19.91
C LEU A 170 -9.90 2.57 -19.87
N LEU A 171 -11.02 3.01 -20.43
CA LEU A 171 -12.21 2.16 -20.56
C LEU A 171 -11.93 0.93 -21.44
N VAL A 172 -11.25 1.11 -22.58
CA VAL A 172 -10.90 0.00 -23.47
C VAL A 172 -9.96 -0.97 -22.78
N ASP A 173 -8.91 -0.46 -22.13
CA ASP A 173 -7.92 -1.23 -21.41
C ASP A 173 -8.55 -2.04 -20.27
N PHE A 174 -9.39 -1.39 -19.46
CA PHE A 174 -10.09 -2.02 -18.34
C PHE A 174 -11.02 -3.14 -18.81
N VAL A 175 -11.85 -2.88 -19.82
CA VAL A 175 -12.80 -3.88 -20.36
C VAL A 175 -12.07 -5.06 -21.00
N ALA A 176 -11.01 -4.81 -21.78
CA ALA A 176 -10.23 -5.87 -22.42
C ALA A 176 -9.61 -6.80 -21.37
N ARG A 177 -8.93 -6.21 -20.38
CA ARG A 177 -8.30 -6.97 -19.29
C ARG A 177 -9.30 -7.70 -18.43
N ARG A 178 -10.40 -7.07 -18.03
CA ARG A 178 -11.47 -7.74 -17.26
C ARG A 178 -11.97 -8.98 -17.99
N ILE A 179 -12.28 -8.88 -19.30
CA ILE A 179 -12.72 -10.03 -20.10
C ILE A 179 -11.66 -11.14 -20.12
N GLY A 180 -10.41 -10.77 -20.33
CA GLY A 180 -9.30 -11.71 -20.38
C GLY A 180 -9.08 -12.44 -19.06
N TRP A 181 -8.98 -11.70 -17.96
CA TRP A 181 -8.79 -12.26 -16.62
C TRP A 181 -9.97 -13.12 -16.20
N THR A 182 -11.22 -12.72 -16.50
CA THR A 182 -12.40 -13.58 -16.26
C THR A 182 -12.28 -14.93 -16.96
N LYS A 183 -11.84 -14.96 -18.22
CA LYS A 183 -11.66 -16.21 -18.95
C LYS A 183 -10.50 -17.04 -18.39
N LEU A 184 -9.41 -16.39 -17.97
CA LEU A 184 -8.27 -17.05 -17.38
C LEU A 184 -8.64 -17.75 -16.07
N PHE A 185 -9.33 -17.07 -15.15
CA PHE A 185 -9.77 -17.69 -13.89
C PHE A 185 -10.75 -18.84 -14.09
N LYS A 186 -11.68 -18.72 -15.04
CA LYS A 186 -12.58 -19.84 -15.39
C LYS A 186 -11.83 -21.05 -15.96
N LEU A 187 -10.78 -20.80 -16.75
CA LEU A 187 -9.94 -21.88 -17.30
C LEU A 187 -9.05 -22.51 -16.23
N ALA A 188 -8.63 -21.73 -15.24
CA ALA A 188 -7.86 -22.21 -14.09
C ALA A 188 -8.72 -22.89 -13.02
N GLU A 189 -10.05 -22.92 -13.18
CA GLU A 189 -10.98 -23.52 -12.19
C GLU A 189 -10.75 -22.94 -10.78
N THR A 190 -10.40 -21.66 -10.71
CA THR A 190 -10.11 -20.97 -9.45
C THR A 190 -11.41 -20.53 -8.78
N GLU A 191 -11.50 -20.78 -7.48
CA GLU A 191 -12.61 -20.39 -6.61
C GLU A 191 -12.17 -19.32 -5.59
N LEU A 192 -10.92 -19.36 -5.14
CA LEU A 192 -10.33 -18.39 -4.21
C LEU A 192 -9.06 -17.74 -4.80
N LEU A 193 -9.02 -16.41 -4.82
CA LEU A 193 -7.83 -15.61 -5.14
C LEU A 193 -7.35 -14.87 -3.89
N LEU A 194 -6.16 -15.22 -3.42
CA LEU A 194 -5.39 -14.44 -2.45
C LEU A 194 -4.46 -13.48 -3.19
N ILE A 195 -4.46 -12.22 -2.78
CA ILE A 195 -3.62 -11.20 -3.40
C ILE A 195 -2.99 -10.30 -2.34
N ALA A 196 -1.66 -10.27 -2.29
CA ALA A 196 -0.98 -9.21 -1.58
C ALA A 196 -0.86 -8.02 -2.51
N ASN A 197 -1.35 -6.87 -2.04
CA ASN A 197 -1.31 -5.62 -2.79
C ASN A 197 -2.19 -5.67 -4.05
N ALA A 198 -3.51 -5.61 -3.87
CA ALA A 198 -4.46 -5.89 -4.93
C ALA A 198 -4.61 -4.74 -5.93
N TRP A 199 -3.51 -4.12 -6.41
CA TRP A 199 -3.47 -2.90 -7.23
C TRP A 199 -4.09 -3.05 -8.64
N GLN A 200 -4.23 -4.29 -9.09
CA GLN A 200 -4.65 -4.69 -10.42
C GLN A 200 -6.19 -4.71 -10.48
N LEU A 201 -6.84 -3.53 -10.52
CA LEU A 201 -8.31 -3.38 -10.44
C LEU A 201 -9.05 -4.26 -11.47
N TRP A 202 -8.50 -4.38 -12.68
CA TRP A 202 -9.09 -5.20 -13.74
C TRP A 202 -8.94 -6.70 -13.50
N MET A 203 -7.90 -7.14 -12.79
CA MET A 203 -7.71 -8.54 -12.41
C MET A 203 -8.71 -8.91 -11.31
N VAL A 204 -8.84 -8.06 -10.28
CA VAL A 204 -9.87 -8.21 -9.24
C VAL A 204 -11.25 -8.24 -9.88
N ALA A 205 -11.58 -7.28 -10.76
CA ALA A 205 -12.85 -7.27 -11.47
C ALA A 205 -13.04 -8.51 -12.36
N GLY A 206 -11.96 -9.03 -12.96
CA GLY A 206 -11.96 -10.23 -13.77
C GLY A 206 -12.26 -11.48 -12.95
N ALA A 207 -11.61 -11.62 -11.78
CA ALA A 207 -11.81 -12.68 -10.81
C ALA A 207 -13.26 -12.70 -10.29
N LYS A 208 -13.77 -11.55 -9.82
CA LYS A 208 -15.15 -11.41 -9.36
C LYS A 208 -16.16 -11.81 -10.45
N ALA A 209 -15.93 -11.37 -11.69
CA ALA A 209 -16.78 -11.74 -12.83
C ALA A 209 -16.65 -13.22 -13.26
N ALA A 210 -15.61 -13.92 -12.81
CA ALA A 210 -15.47 -15.36 -12.98
C ALA A 210 -16.16 -16.17 -11.87
N GLY A 211 -16.66 -15.52 -10.80
CA GLY A 211 -17.20 -16.18 -9.61
C GLY A 211 -16.17 -16.42 -8.51
N VAL A 212 -14.93 -15.94 -8.69
CA VAL A 212 -13.83 -16.15 -7.73
C VAL A 212 -14.00 -15.23 -6.54
N ARG A 213 -13.97 -15.78 -5.32
CA ARG A 213 -13.84 -15.04 -4.07
C ARG A 213 -12.44 -14.42 -4.01
N VAL A 214 -12.34 -13.15 -3.65
CA VAL A 214 -11.09 -12.39 -3.70
C VAL A 214 -10.80 -11.87 -2.32
N VAL A 215 -9.61 -12.17 -1.83
CA VAL A 215 -9.10 -11.79 -0.52
C VAL A 215 -7.84 -10.95 -0.72
N GLU A 216 -7.85 -9.71 -0.24
CA GLU A 216 -6.66 -8.88 -0.18
C GLU A 216 -5.97 -9.04 1.17
N ILE A 217 -4.70 -9.49 1.15
CA ILE A 217 -3.88 -9.62 2.35
C ILE A 217 -3.17 -8.29 2.59
N GLN A 218 -3.28 -7.77 3.82
CA GLN A 218 -2.57 -6.57 4.23
C GLN A 218 -1.05 -6.77 4.09
N HIS A 219 -0.40 -5.81 3.45
CA HIS A 219 1.04 -5.83 3.14
C HIS A 219 1.76 -4.55 3.57
N GLY A 220 1.05 -3.61 4.21
CA GLY A 220 1.59 -2.32 4.59
C GLY A 220 0.58 -1.41 5.29
N LEU A 221 1.03 -0.17 5.53
CA LEU A 221 0.23 0.91 6.08
C LEU A 221 -0.98 1.19 5.20
N ILE A 222 -2.15 1.24 5.83
CA ILE A 222 -3.38 1.78 5.25
C ILE A 222 -3.95 2.86 6.17
N SER A 223 -4.67 3.84 5.60
CA SER A 223 -5.33 4.89 6.36
C SER A 223 -6.48 5.51 5.56
N ALA A 224 -7.23 6.42 6.19
CA ALA A 224 -8.32 7.17 5.56
C ALA A 224 -7.87 8.01 4.33
N TYR A 225 -6.56 8.17 4.10
CA TYR A 225 -5.98 8.82 2.92
C TYR A 225 -5.59 7.82 1.81
N HIS A 226 -5.91 6.53 1.96
CA HIS A 226 -5.55 5.51 0.97
C HIS A 226 -6.43 5.65 -0.29
N SER A 227 -5.85 6.19 -1.36
CA SER A 227 -6.55 6.54 -2.62
C SER A 227 -7.30 5.39 -3.31
N ARG A 228 -6.96 4.14 -2.98
CA ARG A 228 -7.68 2.94 -3.42
C ARG A 228 -8.76 2.43 -2.45
N LEU A 229 -8.40 2.23 -1.18
CA LEU A 229 -9.21 1.52 -0.19
C LEU A 229 -10.20 2.44 0.53
N SER A 230 -9.85 3.71 0.74
CA SER A 230 -10.66 4.66 1.50
C SER A 230 -11.80 5.24 0.67
N TRP A 231 -13.04 4.97 1.07
CA TRP A 231 -14.26 5.46 0.43
C TRP A 231 -15.34 5.75 1.47
N SER A 232 -15.16 6.82 2.26
CA SER A 232 -16.10 7.21 3.32
C SER A 232 -17.54 7.55 2.88
N ASP A 233 -17.79 7.69 1.57
CA ASP A 233 -19.14 7.89 1.03
C ASP A 233 -19.96 6.58 0.97
N PHE A 234 -19.30 5.42 0.94
CA PHE A 234 -19.95 4.12 0.88
C PHE A 234 -20.31 3.60 2.28
N LYS A 235 -21.32 4.22 2.89
CA LYS A 235 -21.83 3.85 4.23
C LYS A 235 -22.78 2.65 4.22
N GLY A 236 -23.12 2.10 3.06
CA GLY A 236 -23.98 0.93 2.92
C GLY A 236 -23.76 0.22 1.58
N ASP A 237 -24.49 -0.87 1.38
CA ASP A 237 -24.31 -1.71 0.20
C ASP A 237 -24.87 -1.05 -1.06
N SER A 238 -24.01 -0.95 -2.07
CA SER A 238 -24.40 -0.54 -3.41
C SER A 238 -23.51 -1.27 -4.42
N ALA A 239 -23.97 -1.43 -5.66
CA ALA A 239 -23.16 -2.05 -6.70
C ALA A 239 -21.83 -1.31 -7.00
N ALA A 240 -21.72 -0.03 -6.62
CA ALA A 240 -20.49 0.74 -6.71
C ALA A 240 -19.55 0.49 -5.52
N SER A 241 -20.12 0.17 -4.34
CA SER A 241 -19.38 -0.18 -3.12
C SER A 241 -18.60 -1.47 -3.37
N GLY A 242 -17.28 -1.42 -3.25
CA GLY A 242 -16.43 -2.60 -3.44
C GLY A 242 -16.38 -3.14 -4.88
N ALA A 243 -16.82 -2.38 -5.89
CA ALA A 243 -16.92 -2.85 -7.28
C ALA A 243 -15.58 -3.42 -7.80
N TYR A 244 -14.47 -2.79 -7.41
CA TYR A 244 -13.11 -3.18 -7.77
C TYR A 244 -12.21 -3.45 -6.56
N LEU A 245 -12.80 -3.57 -5.38
CA LEU A 245 -12.11 -4.03 -4.17
C LEU A 245 -12.31 -5.56 -4.03
N ALA A 246 -11.44 -6.17 -3.22
CA ALA A 246 -11.60 -7.54 -2.78
C ALA A 246 -12.94 -7.72 -2.04
N HIS A 247 -13.40 -8.97 -1.92
CA HIS A 247 -14.55 -9.30 -1.08
C HIS A 247 -14.15 -9.22 0.40
N GLU A 248 -12.93 -9.64 0.71
CA GLU A 248 -12.39 -9.63 2.06
C GLU A 248 -11.06 -8.88 2.10
N PHE A 249 -10.82 -8.18 3.21
CA PHE A 249 -9.53 -7.60 3.56
C PHE A 249 -9.01 -8.26 4.83
N TRP A 250 -7.90 -8.98 4.71
CA TRP A 250 -7.26 -9.69 5.81
C TRP A 250 -6.22 -8.79 6.47
N GLN A 251 -6.57 -8.27 7.63
CA GLN A 251 -5.81 -7.27 8.39
C GLN A 251 -5.03 -7.89 9.54
N TRP A 252 -3.90 -7.29 9.90
CA TRP A 252 -3.08 -7.80 11.01
C TRP A 252 -3.72 -7.60 12.39
N GLY A 253 -4.64 -6.65 12.51
CA GLY A 253 -5.33 -6.27 13.73
C GLY A 253 -6.51 -5.34 13.42
N ASP A 254 -7.44 -5.18 14.36
CA ASP A 254 -8.70 -4.45 14.11
C ASP A 254 -8.51 -2.96 13.83
N PHE A 255 -7.36 -2.38 14.22
CA PHE A 255 -7.05 -0.97 13.99
C PHE A 255 -7.09 -0.59 12.51
N TRP A 256 -6.63 -1.47 11.62
CA TRP A 256 -6.33 -1.11 10.24
C TRP A 256 -7.59 -0.78 9.44
N GLY A 257 -8.60 -1.64 9.49
CA GLY A 257 -9.89 -1.37 8.85
C GLY A 257 -10.62 -0.20 9.50
N PHE A 258 -10.57 -0.09 10.84
CA PHE A 258 -11.17 1.03 11.58
C PHE A 258 -10.60 2.40 11.16
N ALA A 259 -9.29 2.48 10.92
CA ALA A 259 -8.60 3.73 10.60
C ALA A 259 -8.60 4.10 9.11
N SER A 260 -9.25 3.31 8.24
CA SER A 260 -9.02 3.36 6.77
C SER A 260 -10.22 3.68 5.90
N ASP A 261 -11.40 3.96 6.48
CA ASP A 261 -12.62 4.25 5.72
C ASP A 261 -12.92 3.20 4.63
N ILE A 262 -12.61 1.92 4.91
CA ILE A 262 -12.93 0.81 4.00
C ILE A 262 -14.46 0.67 3.91
N PRO A 263 -15.05 0.55 2.71
CA PRO A 263 -16.48 0.33 2.55
C PRO A 263 -17.00 -0.89 3.31
N ALA A 264 -18.23 -0.81 3.81
CA ALA A 264 -18.91 -1.93 4.48
C ALA A 264 -19.11 -3.17 3.59
N SER A 265 -19.00 -3.02 2.26
CA SER A 265 -19.06 -4.12 1.29
C SER A 265 -17.79 -4.99 1.25
N VAL A 266 -16.74 -4.60 1.96
CA VAL A 266 -15.52 -5.40 2.13
C VAL A 266 -15.51 -5.97 3.54
N GLU A 267 -15.54 -7.30 3.64
CA GLU A 267 -15.51 -8.01 4.91
C GLU A 267 -14.10 -7.92 5.52
N LEU A 268 -14.01 -7.51 6.78
CA LEU A 268 -12.73 -7.36 7.48
C LEU A 268 -12.46 -8.60 8.33
N HIS A 269 -11.31 -9.24 8.12
CA HIS A 269 -10.90 -10.40 8.91
C HIS A 269 -9.55 -10.15 9.56
N THR A 270 -9.48 -10.28 10.88
CA THR A 270 -8.24 -10.13 11.62
C THR A 270 -7.46 -11.45 11.62
N ILE A 271 -6.33 -11.47 10.93
CA ILE A 271 -5.48 -12.65 10.71
C ILE A 271 -4.22 -12.68 11.59
N GLY A 272 -3.97 -11.58 12.30
CA GLY A 272 -2.81 -11.44 13.18
C GLY A 272 -1.53 -11.03 12.46
N ALA A 273 -0.46 -10.92 13.24
CA ALA A 273 0.81 -10.38 12.81
C ALA A 273 1.54 -11.26 11.77
N PRO A 274 2.33 -10.65 10.85
CA PRO A 274 3.26 -11.40 10.01
C PRO A 274 4.26 -12.22 10.85
N GLU A 275 4.75 -13.34 10.29
CA GLU A 275 5.69 -14.26 10.98
C GLU A 275 6.92 -13.54 11.55
N ALA A 276 7.48 -12.58 10.80
CA ALA A 276 8.66 -11.83 11.22
C ALA A 276 8.40 -10.99 12.49
N ILE A 277 7.21 -10.40 12.61
CA ILE A 277 6.79 -9.62 13.78
C ILE A 277 6.47 -10.55 14.95
N THR A 278 5.76 -11.65 14.70
CA THR A 278 5.50 -12.69 15.71
C THR A 278 6.80 -13.22 16.31
N ALA A 279 7.79 -13.53 15.47
CA ALA A 279 9.10 -13.99 15.90
C ALA A 279 9.86 -12.92 16.69
N ALA A 280 9.80 -11.66 16.28
CA ALA A 280 10.44 -10.54 16.97
C ALA A 280 9.83 -10.29 18.36
N ILE A 281 8.50 -10.35 18.48
CA ILE A 281 7.82 -10.26 19.78
C ILE A 281 8.27 -11.41 20.69
N ALA A 282 8.37 -12.63 20.15
CA ALA A 282 8.77 -13.82 20.91
C ALA A 282 10.24 -13.81 21.37
N ARG A 283 11.13 -13.13 20.65
CA ARG A 283 12.55 -12.99 21.04
C ARG A 283 12.74 -12.16 22.31
N ASP A 284 11.83 -11.23 22.61
CA ASP A 284 11.87 -10.32 23.75
C ASP A 284 13.25 -9.64 23.93
N THR A 285 13.78 -9.12 22.82
CA THR A 285 15.12 -8.53 22.76
C THR A 285 15.27 -7.37 23.75
N LYS A 286 16.31 -7.40 24.58
CA LYS A 286 16.61 -6.33 25.53
C LYS A 286 16.96 -5.02 24.80
N LYS A 287 16.24 -3.95 25.13
CA LYS A 287 16.48 -2.61 24.55
C LYS A 287 17.83 -2.04 24.99
N LYS A 288 18.54 -1.45 24.03
CA LYS A 288 19.66 -0.53 24.21
C LYS A 288 19.12 0.90 24.28
N GLN A 289 19.74 1.73 25.12
CA GLN A 289 19.43 3.16 25.18
C GLN A 289 19.99 3.87 23.94
N GLN A 290 19.31 3.71 22.82
CA GLN A 290 19.61 4.35 21.53
C GLN A 290 18.33 4.87 20.88
N LEU A 291 18.51 5.83 19.96
CA LEU A 291 17.44 6.33 19.09
C LEU A 291 17.63 5.76 17.68
N LEU A 292 16.60 5.10 17.17
CA LEU A 292 16.46 4.78 15.75
C LEU A 292 15.58 5.82 15.06
N VAL A 293 16.08 6.43 13.99
CA VAL A 293 15.34 7.33 13.11
C VAL A 293 14.99 6.59 11.82
N ILE A 294 13.71 6.46 11.53
CA ILE A 294 13.20 5.74 10.35
C ILE A 294 13.14 6.68 9.15
N GLY A 295 13.90 6.35 8.11
CA GLY A 295 13.93 7.04 6.82
C GLY A 295 12.60 7.01 6.08
N GLN A 296 12.36 8.06 5.30
CA GLN A 296 11.12 8.25 4.53
C GLN A 296 11.47 9.10 3.29
N PRO A 297 11.37 8.55 2.06
CA PRO A 297 11.90 9.21 0.85
C PRO A 297 11.37 10.62 0.58
N GLN A 298 10.14 10.91 1.03
CA GLN A 298 9.47 12.18 0.80
C GLN A 298 10.01 13.32 1.68
N VAL A 299 10.69 12.98 2.78
CA VAL A 299 11.12 13.94 3.82
C VAL A 299 12.52 13.64 4.35
N SER A 300 13.34 12.98 3.52
CA SER A 300 14.71 12.51 3.83
C SER A 300 15.57 13.61 4.44
N GLN A 301 15.60 14.79 3.83
CA GLN A 301 16.41 15.91 4.29
C GLN A 301 16.05 16.34 5.73
N SER A 302 14.75 16.45 6.02
CA SER A 302 14.29 16.80 7.37
C SER A 302 14.63 15.73 8.41
N LEU A 303 14.60 14.44 8.02
CA LEU A 303 15.00 13.34 8.90
C LEU A 303 16.51 13.30 9.15
N ILE A 304 17.32 13.61 8.14
CA ILE A 304 18.78 13.75 8.24
C ILE A 304 19.14 14.89 9.20
N GLU A 305 18.55 16.06 9.00
CA GLU A 305 18.75 17.23 9.87
C GLU A 305 18.32 16.94 11.30
N PHE A 306 17.18 16.25 11.48
CA PHE A 306 16.71 15.83 12.80
C PHE A 306 17.67 14.85 13.48
N ALA A 307 18.08 13.77 12.80
CA ALA A 307 18.99 12.77 13.37
C ALA A 307 20.32 13.42 13.81
N ARG A 308 20.88 14.29 12.97
CA ARG A 308 22.09 15.06 13.27
C ARG A 308 21.89 16.01 14.44
N PHE A 309 20.77 16.73 14.49
CA PHE A 309 20.43 17.62 15.60
C PHE A 309 20.37 16.88 16.94
N ILE A 310 19.69 15.73 16.99
CA ILE A 310 19.59 14.90 18.19
C ILE A 310 20.97 14.40 18.61
N ALA A 311 21.75 13.86 17.67
CA ALA A 311 23.08 13.31 17.96
C ALA A 311 24.01 14.39 18.54
N ALA A 312 23.98 15.60 17.98
CA ALA A 312 24.75 16.74 18.48
C ALA A 312 24.28 17.23 19.86
N LYS A 313 22.96 17.29 20.11
CA LYS A 313 22.40 17.78 21.38
C LYS A 313 22.59 16.77 22.53
N TYR A 314 22.52 15.47 22.24
CA TYR A 314 22.60 14.39 23.22
C TYR A 314 23.79 13.47 22.91
N SER A 315 25.01 13.96 23.14
CA SER A 315 26.27 13.28 22.76
C SER A 315 26.48 11.88 23.34
N LYS A 316 25.74 11.50 24.40
CA LYS A 316 25.78 10.17 25.02
C LYS A 316 24.73 9.20 24.47
N LEU A 317 23.78 9.67 23.66
CA LEU A 317 22.74 8.84 23.07
C LEU A 317 23.20 8.42 21.67
N PRO A 318 23.42 7.13 21.39
CA PRO A 318 23.62 6.65 20.03
C PRO A 318 22.38 6.94 19.17
N VAL A 319 22.60 7.46 17.97
CA VAL A 319 21.55 7.73 16.99
C VAL A 319 21.84 6.93 15.72
N VAL A 320 20.90 6.08 15.33
CA VAL A 320 20.95 5.29 14.11
C VAL A 320 19.93 5.86 13.13
N LEU A 321 20.37 6.38 11.99
CA LEU A 321 19.49 6.70 10.86
C LEU A 321 19.36 5.46 9.98
N LYS A 322 18.13 4.97 9.80
CA LYS A 322 17.82 3.83 8.92
C LYS A 322 17.21 4.32 7.61
N PRO A 323 17.95 4.34 6.49
CA PRO A 323 17.38 4.67 5.18
C PRO A 323 16.24 3.73 4.78
N HIS A 324 15.24 4.29 4.09
CA HIS A 324 14.21 3.55 3.37
C HIS A 324 14.82 2.83 2.14
N PRO A 325 14.31 1.66 1.74
CA PRO A 325 14.83 0.91 0.59
C PRO A 325 14.85 1.64 -0.77
N GLN A 326 14.14 2.76 -0.88
CA GLN A 326 14.11 3.59 -2.10
C GLN A 326 15.08 4.78 -2.04
N GLU A 327 15.73 5.00 -0.91
CA GLU A 327 16.73 6.04 -0.75
C GLU A 327 18.12 5.52 -1.12
N ASN A 328 18.99 6.41 -1.59
CA ASN A 328 20.36 6.06 -1.92
C ASN A 328 21.28 6.37 -0.73
N LEU A 329 22.06 5.38 -0.31
CA LEU A 329 22.94 5.49 0.86
C LEU A 329 23.98 6.59 0.67
N GLU A 330 24.67 6.62 -0.47
CA GLU A 330 25.72 7.61 -0.74
C GLU A 330 25.16 9.04 -0.72
N GLN A 331 23.94 9.25 -1.23
CA GLN A 331 23.28 10.56 -1.19
C GLN A 331 22.93 10.97 0.26
N ILE A 332 22.47 10.03 1.09
CA ILE A 332 22.20 10.30 2.51
C ILE A 332 23.49 10.65 3.25
N GLU A 333 24.55 9.86 3.04
CA GLU A 333 25.85 10.07 3.66
C GLU A 333 26.43 11.44 3.27
N ALA A 334 26.40 11.77 1.97
CA ALA A 334 26.84 13.07 1.47
C ALA A 334 26.00 14.23 2.04
N ALA A 335 24.68 14.06 2.16
CA ALA A 335 23.81 15.08 2.74
C ALA A 335 24.10 15.31 4.23
N ILE A 336 24.44 14.27 4.99
CA ILE A 336 24.87 14.40 6.40
C ILE A 336 26.17 15.20 6.50
N ASP A 337 27.14 14.90 5.63
CA ASP A 337 28.47 15.53 5.66
C ASP A 337 28.44 16.98 5.17
N ALA A 338 27.53 17.30 4.24
CA ALA A 338 27.28 18.66 3.78
C ALA A 338 26.81 19.61 4.91
N LEU A 339 26.25 19.07 6.00
CA LEU A 339 25.84 19.83 7.18
C LEU A 339 27.00 20.10 8.18
N GLY A 340 28.23 19.71 7.82
CA GLY A 340 29.46 19.93 8.60
C GLY A 340 29.92 18.69 9.35
N ALA A 341 30.87 18.85 10.29
CA ALA A 341 31.46 17.75 11.05
C ALA A 341 30.39 16.84 11.67
N ARG A 342 30.43 15.55 11.34
CA ARG A 342 29.43 14.56 11.78
C ARG A 342 29.56 14.27 13.28
N PRO A 343 28.46 14.28 14.06
CA PRO A 343 28.49 13.82 15.45
C PRO A 343 28.98 12.36 15.54
N ALA A 344 29.92 12.08 16.45
CA ALA A 344 30.54 10.75 16.57
C ALA A 344 29.57 9.63 16.99
N ASN A 345 28.43 10.00 17.55
CA ASN A 345 27.34 9.11 17.97
C ASN A 345 26.22 8.96 16.92
N LEU A 346 26.38 9.51 15.71
CA LEU A 346 25.46 9.32 14.59
C LEU A 346 26.01 8.27 13.61
N THR A 347 25.23 7.22 13.37
CA THR A 347 25.52 6.18 12.38
C THR A 347 24.38 6.06 11.38
N VAL A 348 24.70 5.79 10.12
CA VAL A 348 23.71 5.41 9.09
C VAL A 348 23.83 3.91 8.90
N SER A 349 22.70 3.18 8.98
CA SER A 349 22.70 1.75 8.71
C SER A 349 22.71 1.48 7.21
N ALA A 350 23.04 0.25 6.81
CA ALA A 350 22.83 -0.18 5.43
C ALA A 350 21.34 -0.09 5.00
N VAL A 351 21.12 0.09 3.70
CA VAL A 351 19.76 0.24 3.12
C VAL A 351 18.97 -1.07 3.24
N ASP A 352 19.64 -2.20 3.15
CA ASP A 352 19.11 -3.56 3.27
C ASP A 352 19.14 -4.12 4.72
N ALA A 353 19.65 -3.35 5.68
CA ALA A 353 19.62 -3.75 7.09
C ALA A 353 18.19 -4.08 7.54
N ASN A 354 18.04 -5.13 8.36
CA ASN A 354 16.75 -5.57 8.84
C ASN A 354 16.13 -4.54 9.81
N THR A 355 15.08 -3.85 9.36
CA THR A 355 14.40 -2.82 10.14
C THR A 355 13.82 -3.36 11.45
N ILE A 356 13.29 -4.59 11.47
CA ILE A 356 12.71 -5.21 12.67
C ILE A 356 13.78 -5.43 13.73
N GLU A 357 14.95 -5.94 13.34
CA GLU A 357 16.07 -6.16 14.27
C GLU A 357 16.57 -4.85 14.88
N LEU A 358 16.71 -3.79 14.07
CA LEU A 358 17.07 -2.46 14.56
C LEU A 358 16.04 -1.89 15.55
N ILE A 359 14.75 -2.12 15.30
CA ILE A 359 13.66 -1.73 16.21
C ILE A 359 13.74 -2.55 17.51
N GLU A 360 13.96 -3.86 17.42
CA GLU A 360 14.05 -4.76 18.57
C GLU A 360 15.09 -4.32 19.58
N GLU A 361 16.25 -3.84 19.13
CA GLU A 361 17.31 -3.38 20.03
C GLU A 361 17.16 -1.90 20.46
N SER A 362 16.25 -1.12 19.87
CA SER A 362 16.16 0.33 20.14
C SER A 362 15.15 0.68 21.23
N GLU A 363 15.56 1.48 22.21
CA GLU A 363 14.63 2.02 23.21
C GLU A 363 13.69 3.08 22.62
N TYR A 364 14.22 3.97 21.77
CA TYR A 364 13.48 5.05 21.14
C TYR A 364 13.41 4.85 19.63
N VAL A 365 12.24 5.08 19.04
CA VAL A 365 12.05 5.09 17.59
C VAL A 365 11.32 6.36 17.19
N ILE A 366 11.87 7.09 16.22
CA ILE A 366 11.23 8.29 15.66
C ILE A 366 11.13 8.16 14.14
N GLY A 367 9.98 8.52 13.58
CA GLY A 367 9.75 8.53 12.14
C GLY A 367 8.59 9.45 11.77
N VAL A 368 7.98 9.21 10.61
CA VAL A 368 6.86 10.03 10.11
C VAL A 368 5.58 9.21 9.90
N TYR A 369 5.53 8.32 8.91
CA TYR A 369 4.33 7.51 8.65
C TYR A 369 4.64 6.11 8.09
N SER A 370 5.82 5.56 8.40
CA SER A 370 6.18 4.19 8.00
C SER A 370 5.41 3.14 8.80
N THR A 371 5.16 1.96 8.21
CA THR A 371 4.68 0.77 8.94
C THR A 371 5.58 0.44 10.13
N ALA A 372 6.88 0.72 10.03
CA ALA A 372 7.88 0.56 11.09
C ALA A 372 7.51 1.29 12.40
N MET A 373 6.67 2.33 12.34
CA MET A 373 6.16 3.01 13.53
C MET A 373 5.23 2.12 14.35
N PHE A 374 4.38 1.34 13.68
CA PHE A 374 3.50 0.37 14.33
C PHE A 374 4.31 -0.82 14.86
N GLU A 375 5.29 -1.28 14.09
CA GLU A 375 6.20 -2.37 14.50
C GLU A 375 6.98 -1.96 15.76
N ALA A 376 7.45 -0.72 15.82
CA ALA A 376 8.12 -0.18 17.01
C ALA A 376 7.22 -0.10 18.24
N VAL A 377 5.95 0.29 18.07
CA VAL A 377 4.96 0.19 19.17
C VAL A 377 4.82 -1.26 19.60
N ALA A 378 4.65 -2.19 18.66
CA ALA A 378 4.45 -3.60 18.96
C ALA A 378 5.63 -4.26 19.67
N LEU A 379 6.85 -3.83 19.34
CA LEU A 379 8.10 -4.30 19.91
C LEU A 379 8.53 -3.53 21.17
N GLY A 380 7.63 -2.74 21.75
CA GLY A 380 7.81 -2.10 23.05
C GLY A 380 8.82 -0.95 23.04
N CYS A 381 8.98 -0.24 21.92
CA CYS A 381 9.75 0.99 21.87
C CYS A 381 8.95 2.17 22.45
N LYS A 382 9.66 3.23 22.83
CA LYS A 382 9.10 4.57 23.04
C LYS A 382 9.08 5.28 21.69
N VAL A 383 7.90 5.56 21.16
CA VAL A 383 7.74 5.95 19.76
C VAL A 383 7.29 7.40 19.61
N GLY A 384 8.01 8.17 18.80
CA GLY A 384 7.71 9.57 18.49
C GLY A 384 7.49 9.81 17.01
N VAL A 385 6.61 10.73 16.64
CA VAL A 385 6.36 11.10 15.23
C VAL A 385 6.72 12.55 14.99
N LEU A 386 7.53 12.80 13.96
CA LEU A 386 7.78 14.16 13.49
C LEU A 386 6.59 14.65 12.66
N LYS A 387 6.13 15.87 12.93
CA LYS A 387 5.03 16.51 12.20
C LYS A 387 5.47 17.01 10.81
N LEU A 388 5.89 16.08 9.95
CA LEU A 388 6.32 16.32 8.57
C LEU A 388 5.25 15.89 7.58
N ALA A 389 5.40 16.26 6.30
CA ALA A 389 4.44 15.91 5.25
C ALA A 389 4.12 14.40 5.25
N GLY A 390 2.83 14.06 5.32
CA GLY A 390 2.33 12.67 5.35
C GLY A 390 2.06 12.10 6.75
N TYR A 391 2.46 12.76 7.84
CA TYR A 391 2.18 12.28 9.21
C TYR A 391 0.69 12.01 9.49
N ASN A 392 -0.22 12.68 8.76
CA ASN A 392 -1.66 12.48 8.84
C ASN A 392 -2.08 11.01 8.61
N HIS A 393 -1.28 10.21 7.89
CA HIS A 393 -1.55 8.78 7.72
C HIS A 393 -1.56 7.99 9.04
N ILE A 394 -0.84 8.47 10.06
CA ILE A 394 -0.76 7.80 11.37
C ILE A 394 -1.39 8.65 12.49
N GLU A 395 -2.15 9.69 12.15
CA GLU A 395 -2.84 10.52 13.13
C GLU A 395 -3.73 9.71 14.10
N PRO A 396 -4.47 8.66 13.66
CA PRO A 396 -5.19 7.80 14.60
C PRO A 396 -4.29 7.11 15.64
N LEU A 397 -3.03 6.81 15.28
CA LEU A 397 -2.05 6.25 16.21
C LEU A 397 -1.61 7.30 17.25
N ILE A 398 -1.47 8.57 16.85
CA ILE A 398 -1.21 9.70 17.76
C ILE A 398 -2.39 9.87 18.73
N HIS A 399 -3.62 9.93 18.21
CA HIS A 399 -4.84 10.11 19.01
C HIS A 399 -5.08 8.99 20.02
N SER A 400 -4.65 7.76 19.70
CA SER A 400 -4.71 6.64 20.65
C SER A 400 -3.73 6.75 21.83
N GLY A 401 -2.78 7.70 21.78
CA GLY A 401 -1.70 7.84 22.76
C GLY A 401 -0.59 6.80 22.63
N ALA A 402 -0.58 6.00 21.56
CA ALA A 402 0.47 5.00 21.31
C ALA A 402 1.81 5.60 20.90
N ILE A 403 1.77 6.77 20.28
CA ILE A 403 2.96 7.52 19.87
C ILE A 403 2.82 8.99 20.28
N GLN A 404 3.94 9.66 20.48
CA GLN A 404 3.96 11.06 20.88
C GLN A 404 4.34 11.97 19.70
N GLU A 405 3.51 12.98 19.43
CA GLU A 405 3.81 14.00 18.41
C GLU A 405 5.01 14.87 18.83
N ILE A 406 5.91 15.14 17.87
CA ILE A 406 7.05 16.05 17.97
C ILE A 406 6.91 17.07 16.83
N ASN A 407 6.49 18.28 17.18
CA ASN A 407 6.24 19.36 16.23
C ASN A 407 7.36 20.41 16.25
N ARG A 408 7.95 20.65 17.43
CA ARG A 408 9.01 21.63 17.64
C ARG A 408 10.10 21.08 18.56
N VAL A 409 11.24 21.76 18.59
CA VAL A 409 12.41 21.37 19.40
C VAL A 409 12.06 21.14 20.88
N ALA A 410 11.18 21.95 21.45
CA ALA A 410 10.75 21.81 22.85
C ALA A 410 10.03 20.48 23.14
N ASP A 411 9.39 19.88 22.14
CA ASP A 411 8.65 18.62 22.32
C ASP A 411 9.60 17.41 22.41
N ILE A 412 10.85 17.55 21.94
CA ILE A 412 11.87 16.50 21.97
C ILE A 412 12.25 16.15 23.42
N GLU A 413 12.50 17.16 24.26
CA GLU A 413 12.81 16.96 25.67
C GLU A 413 11.64 16.31 26.39
N LYS A 414 10.42 16.82 26.13
CA LYS A 414 9.20 16.21 26.63
C LYS A 414 9.11 14.74 26.21
N PHE A 415 9.36 14.40 24.94
CA PHE A 415 9.36 13.03 24.45
C PHE A 415 10.31 12.12 25.24
N PHE A 416 11.58 12.49 25.39
CA PHE A 416 12.54 11.64 26.10
C PHE A 416 12.19 11.42 27.58
N VAL A 417 11.49 12.37 28.21
CA VAL A 417 11.05 12.30 29.61
C VAL A 417 9.72 11.55 29.77
N THR A 418 8.75 11.79 28.89
CA THR A 418 7.36 11.35 29.09
C THR A 418 6.97 10.15 28.26
N ALA A 419 7.71 9.80 27.21
CA ALA A 419 7.36 8.69 26.34
C ALA A 419 7.41 7.37 27.10
N LYS A 420 6.34 6.59 26.94
CA LYS A 420 6.18 5.27 27.56
C LYS A 420 6.07 4.21 26.48
N GLN A 421 6.48 3.00 26.82
CA GLN A 421 6.17 1.84 25.98
C GLN A 421 4.66 1.68 25.93
N ASN A 422 4.09 1.60 24.73
CA ASN A 422 2.71 1.19 24.56
C ASN A 422 2.71 -0.27 24.11
N ARG A 423 2.30 -1.18 25.02
CA ARG A 423 2.23 -2.62 24.73
C ARG A 423 0.85 -3.06 24.26
N ASN A 424 -0.07 -2.15 23.95
CA ASN A 424 -1.31 -2.50 23.25
C ASN A 424 -1.02 -2.79 21.77
N SER A 425 -0.17 -3.78 21.53
CA SER A 425 0.24 -4.22 20.19
C SER A 425 -0.88 -4.99 19.49
N ALA A 426 -1.75 -5.66 20.26
CA ALA A 426 -2.75 -6.58 19.74
C ALA A 426 -3.76 -5.93 18.78
N SER A 427 -4.07 -4.63 18.95
CA SER A 427 -4.93 -3.89 18.02
C SER A 427 -4.29 -3.69 16.64
N TYR A 428 -2.96 -3.62 16.56
CA TYR A 428 -2.22 -3.41 15.30
C TYR A 428 -1.70 -4.74 14.73
N PHE A 429 -1.29 -5.65 15.61
CA PHE A 429 -0.67 -6.94 15.33
C PHE A 429 -1.26 -7.95 16.31
N ALA A 430 -2.43 -8.49 15.98
CA ALA A 430 -3.11 -9.51 16.77
C ALA A 430 -2.31 -10.82 16.75
N LYS A 431 -2.71 -11.78 17.59
CA LYS A 431 -2.10 -13.11 17.60
C LYS A 431 -2.25 -13.75 16.21
N GLN A 432 -1.15 -14.17 15.63
CA GLN A 432 -1.12 -14.81 14.31
C GLN A 432 -2.03 -16.03 14.27
N VAL A 433 -2.87 -16.09 13.24
CA VAL A 433 -3.69 -17.26 12.91
C VAL A 433 -2.95 -18.09 11.84
N PRO A 434 -2.85 -19.43 12.01
CA PRO A 434 -2.23 -20.30 11.02
C PRO A 434 -2.87 -20.16 9.63
N ALA A 435 -2.05 -20.06 8.59
CA ALA A 435 -2.51 -19.89 7.21
C ALA A 435 -3.49 -21.00 6.76
N ARG A 436 -3.27 -22.25 7.18
CA ARG A 436 -4.18 -23.37 6.85
C ARG A 436 -5.60 -23.14 7.38
N ILE A 437 -5.74 -22.68 8.63
CA ILE A 437 -7.04 -22.39 9.23
C ILE A 437 -7.76 -21.26 8.47
N LEU A 438 -7.01 -20.24 8.04
CA LEU A 438 -7.56 -19.13 7.26
C LEU A 438 -8.03 -19.58 5.87
N LEU A 439 -7.26 -20.44 5.20
CA LEU A 439 -7.63 -21.04 3.91
C LEU A 439 -8.88 -21.90 4.03
N ASP A 440 -8.88 -22.87 4.95
CA ASP A 440 -10.01 -23.78 5.14
C ASP A 440 -11.29 -22.98 5.48
N GLY A 441 -11.17 -21.96 6.32
CA GLY A 441 -12.30 -21.08 6.64
C GLY A 441 -12.79 -20.25 5.45
N ALA A 442 -11.90 -19.81 4.56
CA ALA A 442 -12.26 -19.07 3.35
C ALA A 442 -12.97 -19.96 2.34
N LEU A 443 -12.48 -21.18 2.12
CA LEU A 443 -13.10 -22.17 1.23
C LEU A 443 -14.49 -22.59 1.74
N ALA A 444 -14.63 -22.86 3.04
CA ALA A 444 -15.93 -23.17 3.63
C ALA A 444 -16.98 -22.06 3.38
N ARG A 445 -16.58 -20.79 3.45
CA ARG A 445 -17.48 -19.65 3.14
C ARG A 445 -17.89 -19.58 1.67
N ILE A 446 -17.13 -20.19 0.76
CA ILE A 446 -17.45 -20.27 -0.67
C ILE A 446 -18.46 -21.40 -0.91
N GLU A 447 -18.27 -22.55 -0.26
CA GLU A 447 -19.20 -23.69 -0.36
C GLU A 447 -20.62 -23.37 0.15
N ASP A 448 -20.73 -22.45 1.11
CA ASP A 448 -22.01 -22.01 1.70
C ASP A 448 -22.80 -20.98 0.85
N GLN A 449 -22.25 -20.49 -0.27
CA GLN A 449 -22.85 -19.45 -1.15
C GLN A 449 -23.45 -20.03 -2.43
#